data_AF-A0A956PJA7-F1
#
_entry.id   AF-A0A956PJA7-F1
#
_cell.length_a   1.000
_cell.length_b   1.000
_cell.length_c   1.000
_cell.angle_alpha   90.00
_cell.angle_beta   90.00
_cell.angle_gamma   90.00
#
_symmetry.space_group_name_H-M   'P 1'
#
loop_
_entity.id
_entity.type
_entity.pdbx_description
1 polymer ?
#
loop_
_entity_poly.entity_id
_entity_poly.type
_entity_poly.pdbx_seq_one_letter_code
_entity_poly.pdbx_strand_id
1 'polypeptide(L)'
;MNIAPITTNAYTPRLRSNSIEKEPVLPSAPDRFECGHSHDQGEVQPDWGFQGHGLVQEVAAESLPEEMPEFFRGATERLVGLASQPDRWKARDLNYLKEATAVDHFMAYEQIKGHDLPGDRFDYVLMVEREGINAPGQPPKWVGTLPYKVAEQYQNLMLDFAIWRNEGQSLPADNPRRKALEENALLSGGLLGHYVGDAAQPLHSTIHHDGWNRHLPNPHGFRTKKGLHREFETQLVAATASEDKIKERVAPARQWSGDPLNWGLDLIAESNSQVERLYQLEKDGDINPRHPSDEGV
;
A
#
# COMPACT_ATOMS: atom_id res chain seq x y z
N MET A 1 -9.39 -7.52 38.21
CA MET A 1 -9.72 -8.77 37.48
C MET A 1 -8.48 -9.65 37.49
N ASN A 2 -8.56 -10.81 38.13
CA ASN A 2 -7.42 -11.70 38.35
C ASN A 2 -7.14 -12.52 37.08
N ILE A 3 -5.90 -12.48 36.60
CA ILE A 3 -5.39 -13.33 35.52
C ILE A 3 -4.72 -14.53 36.19
N ALA A 4 -5.18 -15.74 35.86
CA ALA A 4 -4.63 -17.00 36.33
C ALA A 4 -3.33 -17.37 35.58
N PRO A 5 -2.38 -18.11 36.20
CA PRO A 5 -1.12 -18.46 35.56
C PRO A 5 -1.27 -19.65 34.59
N ILE A 6 -0.59 -19.54 33.44
CA ILE A 6 -0.50 -20.60 32.42
C ILE A 6 0.49 -21.66 32.91
N THR A 7 0.02 -22.88 33.14
CA THR A 7 0.85 -24.07 33.38
C THR A 7 1.41 -24.60 32.07
N THR A 8 2.74 -24.77 32.03
CA THR A 8 3.48 -25.35 30.90
C THR A 8 3.25 -26.85 30.81
N ASN A 9 2.69 -27.34 29.70
CA ASN A 9 2.78 -28.75 29.30
C ASN A 9 3.67 -28.82 28.05
N ALA A 10 4.84 -29.45 28.21
CA ALA A 10 5.80 -29.67 27.15
C ALA A 10 5.30 -30.78 26.21
N TYR A 11 5.06 -30.43 24.95
CA TYR A 11 4.89 -31.38 23.86
C TYR A 11 6.03 -31.17 22.87
N THR A 12 6.89 -32.18 22.72
CA THR A 12 8.05 -32.13 21.82
C THR A 12 7.79 -33.06 20.63
N PRO A 13 7.61 -32.56 19.40
CA PRO A 13 7.69 -33.40 18.22
C PRO A 13 9.16 -33.55 17.78
N ARG A 14 9.59 -34.79 17.53
CA ARG A 14 10.90 -35.10 16.95
C ARG A 14 10.94 -34.62 15.49
N LEU A 15 11.77 -33.62 15.19
CA LEU A 15 12.17 -33.30 13.83
C LEU A 15 13.37 -34.17 13.42
N ARG A 16 13.28 -34.79 12.25
CA ARG A 16 14.38 -35.55 11.63
C ARG A 16 15.44 -34.57 11.14
N SER A 17 16.69 -34.80 11.52
CA SER A 17 17.86 -34.06 11.05
C SER A 17 18.15 -34.38 9.59
N ASN A 18 18.20 -33.38 8.72
CA ASN A 18 18.94 -33.44 7.46
C ASN A 18 19.90 -32.24 7.39
N SER A 19 21.19 -32.59 7.29
CA SER A 19 22.33 -31.88 6.69
C SER A 19 22.22 -30.37 6.46
N ILE A 20 23.12 -29.66 7.14
CA ILE A 20 23.48 -28.25 6.94
C ILE A 20 24.07 -28.07 5.54
N GLU A 21 23.38 -27.32 4.67
CA GLU A 21 23.96 -26.74 3.46
C GLU A 21 23.97 -25.20 3.58
N LYS A 22 25.19 -24.68 3.40
CA LYS A 22 25.71 -23.31 3.32
C LYS A 22 24.70 -22.13 3.35
N GLU A 23 24.93 -21.22 4.30
CA GLU A 23 24.33 -19.89 4.36
C GLU A 23 24.54 -19.09 3.06
N PRO A 24 23.50 -18.48 2.47
CA PRO A 24 23.71 -17.46 1.47
C PRO A 24 24.19 -16.18 2.17
N VAL A 25 25.44 -15.80 1.88
CA VAL A 25 25.98 -14.49 2.25
C VAL A 25 25.17 -13.43 1.50
N LEU A 26 24.28 -12.74 2.21
CA LEU A 26 23.65 -11.52 1.71
C LEU A 26 24.75 -10.46 1.51
N PRO A 27 24.91 -9.88 0.32
CA PRO A 27 25.82 -8.76 0.17
C PRO A 27 25.32 -7.61 1.07
N SER A 28 26.22 -7.04 1.85
CA SER A 28 25.99 -5.86 2.68
C SER A 28 25.32 -4.75 1.87
N ALA A 29 24.28 -4.15 2.43
CA ALA A 29 23.62 -2.98 1.86
C ALA A 29 24.68 -1.92 1.50
N PRO A 30 24.65 -1.35 0.28
CA PRO A 30 25.59 -0.29 -0.06
C PRO A 30 25.33 0.93 0.81
N ASP A 31 26.39 1.36 1.49
CA ASP A 31 26.46 2.67 2.12
C ASP A 31 26.26 3.75 1.06
N ARG A 32 25.25 4.60 1.28
CA ARG A 32 24.94 5.88 0.62
C ARG A 32 24.13 5.85 -0.68
N PHE A 33 23.02 6.58 -0.61
CA PHE A 33 22.21 7.09 -1.72
C PHE A 33 23.06 8.05 -2.58
N GLU A 34 23.27 7.71 -3.85
CA GLU A 34 23.56 8.68 -4.90
C GLU A 34 22.61 8.42 -6.09
N CYS A 35 21.87 9.46 -6.48
CA CYS A 35 21.00 9.45 -7.63
C CYS A 35 21.87 9.61 -8.90
N GLY A 36 21.97 8.57 -9.74
CA GLY A 36 22.76 8.59 -10.97
C GLY A 36 22.47 7.39 -11.86
N HIS A 37 22.18 7.64 -13.13
CA HIS A 37 21.47 6.80 -14.10
C HIS A 37 22.02 5.39 -14.47
N SER A 38 21.02 4.59 -14.90
CA SER A 38 20.98 3.46 -15.84
C SER A 38 21.67 2.15 -15.48
N HIS A 39 20.88 1.08 -15.32
CA HIS A 39 21.04 -0.19 -16.05
C HIS A 39 19.76 -1.04 -16.02
N ASP A 40 19.33 -1.48 -17.20
CA ASP A 40 18.28 -2.47 -17.46
C ASP A 40 18.74 -3.88 -17.03
N GLN A 41 18.34 -4.31 -15.84
CA GLN A 41 18.25 -5.72 -15.39
C GLN A 41 17.21 -5.83 -14.27
N GLY A 42 16.01 -6.31 -14.59
CA GLY A 42 15.11 -6.96 -13.63
C GLY A 42 14.73 -6.17 -12.37
N GLU A 43 14.42 -4.89 -12.49
CA GLU A 43 14.03 -4.07 -11.33
C GLU A 43 12.64 -4.45 -10.81
N VAL A 44 12.55 -4.61 -9.49
CA VAL A 44 11.28 -4.52 -8.76
C VAL A 44 10.73 -3.13 -9.04
N GLN A 45 9.71 -3.04 -9.88
CA GLN A 45 9.06 -1.76 -10.17
C GLN A 45 7.92 -1.58 -9.17
N PRO A 46 7.95 -0.53 -8.34
CA PRO A 46 6.88 -0.22 -7.40
C PRO A 46 5.62 0.19 -8.16
N ASP A 47 4.48 -0.34 -7.73
CA ASP A 47 3.16 0.14 -8.15
C ASP A 47 2.92 1.45 -7.36
N TRP A 48 2.36 2.49 -8.01
CA TRP A 48 2.80 3.91 -7.90
C TRP A 48 4.32 4.04 -7.77
N GLY A 49 5.02 4.34 -8.86
CA GLY A 49 6.47 4.56 -8.83
C GLY A 49 6.89 5.46 -7.65
N PHE A 50 8.09 5.27 -7.08
CA PHE A 50 8.59 5.96 -5.86
C PHE A 50 8.13 7.43 -5.68
N GLN A 51 8.06 8.18 -6.79
CA GLN A 51 7.56 9.55 -6.84
C GLN A 51 6.07 9.71 -6.45
N GLY A 52 5.16 8.86 -6.92
CA GLY A 52 3.73 8.95 -6.61
C GLY A 52 3.45 8.75 -5.13
N HIS A 53 3.93 7.62 -4.57
CA HIS A 53 3.85 7.37 -3.14
C HIS A 53 4.60 8.43 -2.31
N GLY A 54 5.77 8.87 -2.76
CA GLY A 54 6.56 9.91 -2.12
C GLY A 54 5.78 11.22 -2.00
N LEU A 55 5.20 11.70 -3.09
CA LEU A 55 4.41 12.95 -3.12
C LEU A 55 3.18 12.88 -2.23
N VAL A 56 2.44 11.76 -2.25
CA VAL A 56 1.28 11.57 -1.36
C VAL A 56 1.71 11.69 0.10
N GLN A 57 2.84 11.07 0.47
CA GLN A 57 3.34 11.12 1.85
C GLN A 57 3.91 12.48 2.24
N GLU A 58 4.65 13.12 1.33
CA GLU A 58 5.23 14.44 1.55
C GLU A 58 4.13 15.46 1.85
N VAL A 59 3.13 15.55 0.95
CA VAL A 59 2.01 16.48 1.14
C VAL A 59 1.21 16.14 2.39
N ALA A 60 0.97 14.85 2.70
CA ALA A 60 0.27 14.45 3.90
C ALA A 60 1.05 14.81 5.18
N ALA A 61 2.36 14.58 5.21
CA ALA A 61 3.23 14.88 6.35
C ALA A 61 3.34 16.38 6.63
N GLU A 62 3.45 17.19 5.58
CA GLU A 62 3.49 18.64 5.70
C GLU A 62 2.14 19.27 6.06
N SER A 63 1.04 18.57 5.76
CA SER A 63 -0.32 19.00 6.11
C SER A 63 -0.75 18.57 7.52
N LEU A 64 0.15 17.93 8.30
CA LEU A 64 -0.18 17.49 9.66
C LEU A 64 -0.44 18.69 10.59
N PRO A 65 -1.50 18.64 11.40
CA PRO A 65 -1.88 19.74 12.28
C PRO A 65 -0.94 19.83 13.50
N GLU A 66 -0.82 21.00 14.12
CA GLU A 66 0.13 21.26 15.23
C GLU A 66 -0.06 20.32 16.43
N GLU A 67 -1.27 19.79 16.63
CA GLU A 67 -1.59 18.82 17.68
C GLU A 67 -0.89 17.46 17.50
N MET A 68 -0.38 17.16 16.31
CA MET A 68 0.43 15.95 16.09
C MET A 68 1.79 16.06 16.79
N PRO A 69 2.32 14.97 17.37
CA PRO A 69 3.61 14.98 18.05
C PRO A 69 4.74 15.51 17.17
N GLU A 70 5.61 16.34 17.75
CA GLU A 70 6.71 17.00 17.03
C GLU A 70 7.63 16.00 16.31
N PHE A 71 7.95 14.87 16.95
CA PHE A 71 8.79 13.83 16.33
C PHE A 71 8.19 13.30 15.02
N PHE A 72 6.86 13.29 14.91
CA PHE A 72 6.15 12.76 13.73
C PHE A 72 6.01 13.85 12.67
N ARG A 73 5.64 15.08 13.06
CA ARG A 73 5.57 16.24 12.15
C ARG A 73 6.93 16.61 11.54
N GLY A 74 8.01 16.45 12.32
CA GLY A 74 9.37 16.76 11.87
C GLY A 74 10.03 15.67 11.02
N ALA A 75 9.31 14.59 10.68
CA ALA A 75 9.88 13.39 10.06
C ALA A 75 9.43 13.16 8.61
N THR A 76 9.10 14.23 7.87
CA THR A 76 8.66 14.16 6.46
C THR A 76 9.58 13.27 5.62
N GLU A 77 10.90 13.50 5.64
CA GLU A 77 11.86 12.70 4.86
C GLU A 77 11.81 11.20 5.21
N ARG A 78 11.61 10.88 6.49
CA ARG A 78 11.52 9.50 6.96
C ARG A 78 10.25 8.81 6.47
N LEU A 79 9.11 9.51 6.53
CA LEU A 79 7.83 9.03 6.03
C LEU A 79 7.91 8.80 4.51
N VAL A 80 8.38 9.80 3.75
CA VAL A 80 8.61 9.69 2.30
C VAL A 80 9.54 8.51 1.97
N GLY A 81 10.62 8.32 2.72
CA GLY A 81 11.53 7.18 2.54
C GLY A 81 10.89 5.80 2.80
N LEU A 82 9.81 5.75 3.58
CA LEU A 82 9.03 4.54 3.85
C LEU A 82 7.96 4.27 2.78
N ALA A 83 7.64 5.24 1.93
CA ALA A 83 6.50 5.20 1.04
C ALA A 83 6.57 4.10 -0.03
N SER A 84 7.77 3.64 -0.39
CA SER A 84 7.99 2.53 -1.34
C SER A 84 8.33 1.19 -0.67
N GLN A 85 8.32 1.12 0.67
CA GLN A 85 8.77 -0.08 1.37
C GLN A 85 7.88 -1.31 1.09
N PRO A 86 6.55 -1.21 1.07
CA PRO A 86 5.70 -2.35 0.72
C PRO A 86 5.95 -2.88 -0.69
N ASP A 87 6.21 -2.02 -1.67
CA ASP A 87 6.54 -2.49 -3.02
C ASP A 87 7.81 -3.33 -3.09
N ARG A 88 8.82 -2.98 -2.29
CA ARG A 88 10.06 -3.74 -2.22
C ARG A 88 9.82 -5.16 -1.68
N TRP A 89 8.76 -5.38 -0.91
CA TRP A 89 8.38 -6.71 -0.40
C TRP A 89 7.85 -7.62 -1.50
N LYS A 90 7.39 -7.06 -2.63
CA LYS A 90 6.97 -7.81 -3.83
C LYS A 90 8.14 -8.28 -4.72
N ALA A 91 9.39 -8.16 -4.25
CA ALA A 91 10.56 -8.58 -4.99
C ALA A 91 10.44 -10.03 -5.50
N ARG A 92 10.75 -10.23 -6.80
CA ARG A 92 10.47 -11.48 -7.52
C ARG A 92 11.16 -12.71 -6.92
N ASP A 93 12.30 -12.51 -6.29
CA ASP A 93 13.12 -13.59 -5.73
C ASP A 93 12.74 -13.92 -4.27
N LEU A 94 11.85 -13.12 -3.64
CA LEU A 94 11.40 -13.28 -2.27
C LEU A 94 9.98 -13.87 -2.20
N ASN A 95 9.78 -15.04 -2.83
CA ASN A 95 8.44 -15.63 -3.02
C ASN A 95 7.56 -15.69 -1.77
N TYR A 96 8.09 -16.06 -0.60
CA TYR A 96 7.28 -16.11 0.63
C TYR A 96 6.72 -14.74 1.01
N LEU A 97 7.57 -13.71 0.94
CA LEU A 97 7.19 -12.35 1.29
C LEU A 97 6.27 -11.76 0.21
N LYS A 98 6.62 -11.95 -1.06
CA LYS A 98 5.84 -11.48 -2.19
C LYS A 98 4.43 -12.07 -2.18
N GLU A 99 4.28 -13.39 -2.04
CA GLU A 99 2.97 -14.02 -2.07
C GLU A 99 2.11 -13.62 -0.86
N ALA A 100 2.73 -13.28 0.27
CA ALA A 100 2.03 -12.79 1.45
C ALA A 100 1.62 -11.31 1.37
N THR A 101 2.36 -10.49 0.62
CA THR A 101 2.18 -9.02 0.63
C THR A 101 1.58 -8.47 -0.67
N ALA A 102 1.78 -9.13 -1.82
CA ALA A 102 1.32 -8.58 -3.10
C ALA A 102 -0.20 -8.38 -3.18
N VAL A 103 -0.98 -9.26 -2.53
CA VAL A 103 -2.45 -9.17 -2.47
C VAL A 103 -2.95 -7.96 -1.67
N ASP A 104 -2.09 -7.36 -0.85
CA ASP A 104 -2.41 -6.21 -0.02
C ASP A 104 -2.37 -4.87 -0.77
N HIS A 105 -1.95 -4.87 -2.03
CA HIS A 105 -1.81 -3.65 -2.85
C HIS A 105 -3.03 -3.32 -3.70
N PHE A 106 -4.04 -4.19 -3.73
CA PHE A 106 -5.20 -3.97 -4.57
C PHE A 106 -6.46 -4.62 -3.98
N MET A 107 -7.61 -4.23 -4.53
CA MET A 107 -8.85 -4.96 -4.41
C MET A 107 -9.63 -4.82 -5.70
N ALA A 108 -9.99 -5.94 -6.34
CA ALA A 108 -10.83 -5.94 -7.51
C ALA A 108 -12.29 -5.68 -7.11
N TYR A 109 -12.66 -4.41 -6.92
CA TYR A 109 -13.89 -3.98 -6.25
C TYR A 109 -15.16 -4.52 -6.93
N GLU A 110 -15.16 -4.65 -8.26
CA GLU A 110 -16.32 -5.16 -9.01
C GLU A 110 -16.71 -6.58 -8.60
N GLN A 111 -15.76 -7.34 -8.05
CA GLN A 111 -15.98 -8.73 -7.61
C GLN A 111 -16.69 -8.83 -6.26
N ILE A 112 -16.51 -7.82 -5.40
CA ILE A 112 -16.99 -7.83 -4.02
C ILE A 112 -18.14 -6.85 -3.79
N LYS A 113 -18.43 -5.99 -4.76
CA LYS A 113 -19.49 -4.99 -4.68
C LYS A 113 -20.84 -5.66 -4.38
N GLY A 114 -21.47 -5.24 -3.28
CA GLY A 114 -22.76 -5.76 -2.84
C GLY A 114 -22.68 -6.99 -1.92
N HIS A 115 -21.48 -7.51 -1.64
CA HIS A 115 -21.28 -8.48 -0.59
C HIS A 115 -21.17 -7.80 0.78
N ASP A 116 -21.60 -8.49 1.83
CA ASP A 116 -21.34 -8.11 3.21
C ASP A 116 -19.96 -8.67 3.61
N LEU A 117 -18.98 -7.78 3.76
CA LEU A 117 -17.60 -8.18 3.99
C LEU A 117 -17.35 -8.43 5.48
N PRO A 118 -16.78 -9.58 5.86
CA PRO A 118 -16.49 -9.86 7.26
C PRO A 118 -15.38 -8.92 7.76
N GLY A 119 -15.39 -8.63 9.07
CA GLY A 119 -14.40 -7.73 9.68
C GLY A 119 -12.98 -8.30 9.78
N ASP A 120 -12.83 -9.62 9.68
CA ASP A 120 -11.55 -10.32 9.70
C ASP A 120 -11.12 -10.71 8.27
N ARG A 121 -9.82 -10.51 7.96
CA ARG A 121 -9.31 -10.77 6.61
C ARG A 121 -9.28 -12.25 6.24
N PHE A 122 -9.12 -13.15 7.20
CA PHE A 122 -9.09 -14.58 6.93
C PHE A 122 -10.50 -15.11 6.70
N ASP A 123 -11.48 -14.63 7.46
CA ASP A 123 -12.89 -14.88 7.17
C ASP A 123 -13.28 -14.37 5.78
N TYR A 124 -12.74 -13.22 5.35
CA TYR A 124 -12.91 -12.73 3.98
C TYR A 124 -12.30 -13.64 2.92
N VAL A 125 -11.06 -14.12 3.13
CA VAL A 125 -10.43 -15.07 2.21
C VAL A 125 -11.24 -16.37 2.12
N LEU A 126 -11.76 -16.86 3.25
CA LEU A 126 -12.63 -18.04 3.29
C LEU A 126 -13.98 -17.77 2.59
N MET A 127 -14.54 -16.57 2.72
CA MET A 127 -15.75 -16.15 2.00
C MET A 127 -15.51 -16.18 0.48
N VAL A 128 -14.43 -15.55 0.01
CA VAL A 128 -14.03 -15.52 -1.41
C VAL A 128 -13.93 -16.92 -2.00
N GLU A 129 -13.28 -17.85 -1.28
CA GLU A 129 -13.17 -19.25 -1.72
C GLU A 129 -14.54 -19.96 -1.70
N ARG A 130 -15.29 -19.85 -0.60
CA ARG A 130 -16.59 -20.51 -0.41
C ARG A 130 -17.60 -20.08 -1.48
N GLU A 131 -17.58 -18.82 -1.87
CA GLU A 131 -18.51 -18.22 -2.83
C GLU A 131 -17.98 -18.27 -4.28
N GLY A 132 -16.73 -18.71 -4.49
CA GLY A 132 -16.12 -18.81 -5.81
C GLY A 132 -15.94 -17.45 -6.49
N ILE A 133 -15.58 -16.43 -5.70
CA ILE A 133 -15.42 -15.05 -6.19
C ILE A 133 -14.05 -14.93 -6.88
N ASN A 134 -14.05 -14.85 -8.21
CA ASN A 134 -12.82 -14.57 -8.98
C ASN A 134 -13.16 -14.13 -10.41
N ALA A 135 -12.35 -13.24 -10.98
CA ALA A 135 -12.59 -12.75 -12.33
C ALA A 135 -12.20 -13.83 -13.34
N PRO A 136 -12.85 -13.91 -14.53
CA PRO A 136 -12.45 -14.84 -15.56
C PRO A 136 -10.96 -14.69 -15.92
N GLY A 137 -10.23 -15.79 -15.83
CA GLY A 137 -8.79 -15.84 -16.09
C GLY A 137 -7.89 -15.42 -14.91
N GLN A 138 -8.46 -15.18 -13.72
CA GLN A 138 -7.72 -14.83 -12.51
C GLN A 138 -8.04 -15.81 -11.36
N PRO A 139 -7.04 -16.22 -10.54
CA PRO A 139 -7.31 -17.01 -9.34
C PRO A 139 -7.92 -16.17 -8.20
N PRO A 140 -8.64 -16.78 -7.22
CA PRO A 140 -9.35 -16.06 -6.16
C PRO A 140 -8.51 -15.09 -5.33
N LYS A 141 -7.21 -15.37 -5.16
CA LYS A 141 -6.31 -14.44 -4.44
C LYS A 141 -6.20 -13.05 -5.10
N TRP A 142 -6.56 -12.91 -6.39
CA TRP A 142 -6.55 -11.63 -7.10
C TRP A 142 -7.82 -10.79 -6.89
N VAL A 143 -8.74 -11.24 -6.04
CA VAL A 143 -9.77 -10.34 -5.50
C VAL A 143 -9.11 -9.27 -4.61
N GLY A 144 -7.99 -9.58 -3.94
CA GLY A 144 -7.18 -8.63 -3.18
C GLY A 144 -7.72 -8.30 -1.79
N THR A 145 -6.87 -7.71 -0.95
CA THR A 145 -7.09 -7.51 0.50
C THR A 145 -6.77 -6.09 0.98
N LEU A 146 -6.60 -5.14 0.07
CA LEU A 146 -6.10 -3.78 0.39
C LEU A 146 -6.87 -3.03 1.50
N PRO A 147 -8.22 -2.96 1.53
CA PRO A 147 -8.95 -2.33 2.65
C PRO A 147 -8.66 -2.93 4.02
N TYR A 148 -8.46 -4.25 4.10
CA TYR A 148 -8.05 -4.92 5.33
C TYR A 148 -6.65 -4.47 5.74
N LYS A 149 -5.73 -4.34 4.77
CA LYS A 149 -4.38 -3.88 5.06
C LYS A 149 -4.35 -2.43 5.56
N VAL A 150 -5.16 -1.56 4.95
CA VAL A 150 -5.36 -0.18 5.43
C VAL A 150 -5.85 -0.19 6.88
N ALA A 151 -6.86 -1.00 7.20
CA ALA A 151 -7.42 -1.10 8.54
C ALA A 151 -6.40 -1.62 9.59
N GLU A 152 -5.67 -2.68 9.24
CA GLU A 152 -4.59 -3.23 10.07
C GLU A 152 -3.50 -2.21 10.35
N GLN A 153 -3.06 -1.49 9.31
CA GLN A 153 -1.95 -0.55 9.42
C GLN A 153 -2.37 0.73 10.17
N TYR A 154 -3.63 1.14 10.04
CA TYR A 154 -4.24 2.17 10.89
C TYR A 154 -4.23 1.75 12.36
N GLN A 155 -4.64 0.52 12.67
CA GLN A 155 -4.64 0.02 14.05
C GLN A 155 -3.22 -0.11 14.63
N ASN A 156 -2.23 -0.51 13.82
CA ASN A 156 -0.81 -0.48 14.21
C ASN A 156 -0.39 0.93 14.61
N LEU A 157 -0.67 1.93 13.76
CA LEU A 157 -0.32 3.32 14.05
C LEU A 157 -1.02 3.85 15.32
N MET A 158 -2.30 3.53 15.49
CA MET A 158 -3.04 3.88 16.71
C MET A 158 -2.39 3.28 17.97
N LEU A 159 -1.99 2.01 17.90
CA LEU A 159 -1.34 1.31 19.00
C LEU A 159 0.04 1.93 19.29
N ASP A 160 0.85 2.18 18.28
CA ASP A 160 2.18 2.77 18.43
C ASP A 160 2.11 4.16 19.08
N PHE A 161 1.16 5.00 18.66
CA PHE A 161 0.93 6.28 19.33
C PHE A 161 0.44 6.13 20.76
N ALA A 162 -0.40 5.14 21.06
CA ALA A 162 -0.86 4.87 22.43
C ALA A 162 0.28 4.43 23.34
N ILE A 163 1.15 3.53 22.87
CA ILE A 163 2.33 3.08 23.60
C ILE A 163 3.31 4.24 23.78
N TRP A 164 3.58 5.04 22.74
CA TRP A 164 4.44 6.22 22.87
C TRP A 164 3.92 7.21 23.91
N ARG A 165 2.62 7.53 23.93
CA ARG A 165 2.03 8.42 24.96
C ARG A 165 2.18 7.87 26.37
N ASN A 166 1.97 6.57 26.56
CA ASN A 166 1.94 5.96 27.88
C ASN A 166 3.35 5.66 28.43
N GLU A 167 4.31 5.32 27.57
CA GLU A 167 5.61 4.79 27.97
C GLU A 167 6.80 5.62 27.49
N GLY A 168 6.65 6.36 26.39
CA GLY A 168 7.73 7.08 25.73
C GLY A 168 7.75 8.57 26.03
N GLN A 169 6.59 9.22 26.08
CA GLN A 169 6.48 10.68 26.08
C GLN A 169 7.12 11.33 27.30
N SER A 170 7.11 10.67 28.46
CA SER A 170 7.71 11.17 29.71
C SER A 170 9.22 10.93 29.81
N LEU A 171 9.80 10.12 28.90
CA LEU A 171 11.24 9.88 28.87
C LEU A 171 11.98 11.06 28.22
N PRO A 172 13.25 11.29 28.59
CA PRO A 172 14.12 12.25 27.90
C PRO A 172 14.14 12.02 26.39
N ALA A 173 14.22 13.09 25.59
CA ALA A 173 14.19 13.00 24.12
C ALA A 173 15.37 12.19 23.52
N ASP A 174 16.51 12.16 24.20
CA ASP A 174 17.68 11.37 23.82
C ASP A 174 17.61 9.91 24.29
N ASN A 175 16.58 9.54 25.08
CA ASN A 175 16.42 8.19 25.61
C ASN A 175 16.21 7.17 24.47
N PRO A 176 17.04 6.12 24.38
CA PRO A 176 16.93 5.13 23.30
C PRO A 176 15.55 4.44 23.22
N ARG A 177 14.89 4.21 24.36
CA ARG A 177 13.54 3.60 24.38
C ARG A 177 12.51 4.54 23.77
N ARG A 178 12.58 5.84 24.05
CA ARG A 178 11.68 6.82 23.46
C ARG A 178 11.85 6.86 21.94
N LYS A 179 13.09 6.96 21.46
CA LYS A 179 13.40 6.95 20.02
C LYS A 179 12.89 5.69 19.32
N ALA A 180 13.02 4.52 19.95
CA ALA A 180 12.49 3.28 19.39
C ALA A 180 10.95 3.30 19.26
N LEU A 181 10.23 3.86 20.24
CA LEU A 181 8.77 4.01 20.18
C LEU A 181 8.35 5.03 19.11
N GLU A 182 9.11 6.11 18.96
CA GLU A 182 8.91 7.11 17.90
C GLU A 182 9.12 6.50 16.51
N GLU A 183 10.20 5.72 16.31
CA GLU A 183 10.45 5.01 15.05
C GLU A 183 9.39 3.96 14.71
N ASN A 184 8.82 3.27 15.69
CA ASN A 184 7.71 2.34 15.45
C ASN A 184 6.50 3.09 14.87
N ALA A 185 6.12 4.22 15.47
CA ALA A 185 5.04 5.05 14.96
C ALA A 185 5.34 5.59 13.55
N LEU A 186 6.57 6.02 13.28
CA LEU A 186 7.00 6.47 11.94
C LEU A 186 6.93 5.34 10.91
N LEU A 187 7.40 4.14 11.25
CA LEU A 187 7.26 2.96 10.40
C LEU A 187 5.78 2.70 10.09
N SER A 188 4.94 2.67 11.12
CA SER A 188 3.53 2.37 10.94
C SER A 188 2.80 3.44 10.11
N GLY A 189 3.15 4.71 10.29
CA GLY A 189 2.62 5.82 9.52
C GLY A 189 3.05 5.79 8.06
N GLY A 190 4.33 5.55 7.80
CA GLY A 190 4.85 5.42 6.44
C GLY A 190 4.26 4.22 5.70
N LEU A 191 4.06 3.08 6.37
CA LEU A 191 3.38 1.94 5.75
C LEU A 191 1.90 2.23 5.48
N LEU A 192 1.20 2.91 6.39
CA LEU A 192 -0.19 3.31 6.18
C LEU A 192 -0.33 4.22 4.95
N GLY A 193 0.55 5.21 4.83
CA GLY A 193 0.54 6.15 3.70
C GLY A 193 0.71 5.47 2.35
N HIS A 194 1.50 4.40 2.27
CA HIS A 194 1.62 3.59 1.06
C HIS A 194 0.27 2.95 0.67
N TYR A 195 -0.35 2.17 1.57
CA TYR A 195 -1.60 1.46 1.26
C TYR A 195 -2.78 2.43 1.00
N VAL A 196 -2.81 3.59 1.67
CA VAL A 196 -3.77 4.65 1.34
C VAL A 196 -3.54 5.20 -0.06
N GLY A 197 -2.29 5.37 -0.48
CA GLY A 197 -1.93 5.76 -1.84
C GLY A 197 -2.41 4.74 -2.87
N ASP A 198 -2.13 3.45 -2.65
CA ASP A 198 -2.64 2.35 -3.49
C ASP A 198 -4.16 2.37 -3.59
N ALA A 199 -4.85 2.58 -2.46
CA ALA A 199 -6.31 2.61 -2.43
C ALA A 199 -6.90 3.79 -3.21
N ALA A 200 -6.14 4.87 -3.37
CA ALA A 200 -6.52 6.03 -4.17
C ALA A 200 -6.24 5.85 -5.69
N GLN A 201 -5.65 4.73 -6.12
CA GLN A 201 -5.34 4.43 -7.54
C GLN A 201 -6.49 3.65 -8.20
N PRO A 202 -7.14 4.18 -9.26
CA PRO A 202 -8.24 3.46 -9.93
C PRO A 202 -7.87 2.05 -10.43
N LEU A 203 -6.68 1.84 -10.97
CA LEU A 203 -6.20 0.56 -11.47
C LEU A 203 -5.86 -0.47 -10.36
N HIS A 204 -5.70 -0.05 -9.11
CA HIS A 204 -5.58 -0.96 -7.95
C HIS A 204 -6.96 -1.38 -7.40
N SER A 205 -8.03 -0.76 -7.91
CA SER A 205 -9.40 -1.00 -7.45
C SER A 205 -10.23 -1.87 -8.40
N THR A 206 -9.61 -2.46 -9.44
CA THR A 206 -10.37 -3.06 -10.57
C THR A 206 -9.80 -4.38 -11.09
N ILE A 207 -10.69 -5.22 -11.63
CA ILE A 207 -10.35 -6.38 -12.48
C ILE A 207 -9.64 -5.99 -13.79
N HIS A 208 -9.60 -4.70 -14.15
CA HIS A 208 -8.98 -4.14 -15.35
C HIS A 208 -7.60 -3.47 -15.07
N HIS A 209 -6.77 -4.03 -14.19
CA HIS A 209 -5.60 -3.32 -13.63
C HIS A 209 -4.54 -2.80 -14.64
N ASP A 210 -4.26 -3.52 -15.73
CA ASP A 210 -3.15 -3.19 -16.66
C ASP A 210 -3.60 -3.17 -18.13
N GLY A 211 -4.91 -3.20 -18.32
CA GLY A 211 -5.57 -3.34 -19.60
C GLY A 211 -6.93 -4.00 -19.39
N TRP A 212 -7.90 -3.63 -20.22
CA TRP A 212 -9.25 -4.15 -20.13
C TRP A 212 -9.23 -5.68 -20.22
N ASN A 213 -9.98 -6.33 -19.34
CA ASN A 213 -9.92 -7.79 -19.21
C ASN A 213 -10.52 -8.41 -20.48
N ARG A 214 -9.68 -9.08 -21.27
CA ARG A 214 -10.04 -9.73 -22.55
C ARG A 214 -11.11 -10.82 -22.43
N HIS A 215 -11.39 -11.29 -21.22
CA HIS A 215 -12.41 -12.29 -20.95
C HIS A 215 -13.78 -11.69 -20.63
N LEU A 216 -13.88 -10.35 -20.60
CA LEU A 216 -15.10 -9.61 -20.31
C LEU A 216 -15.53 -8.75 -21.51
N PRO A 217 -16.82 -8.38 -21.61
CA PRO A 217 -17.29 -7.44 -22.62
C PRO A 217 -16.51 -6.14 -22.60
N ASN A 218 -16.25 -5.59 -23.77
CA ASN A 218 -15.57 -4.30 -23.95
C ASN A 218 -16.35 -3.43 -24.94
N PRO A 219 -17.57 -2.98 -24.56
CA PRO A 219 -18.46 -2.27 -25.47
C PRO A 219 -17.90 -0.92 -25.93
N HIS A 220 -17.03 -0.31 -25.13
CA HIS A 220 -16.38 0.97 -25.42
C HIS A 220 -15.07 0.83 -26.20
N GLY A 221 -14.61 -0.40 -26.47
CA GLY A 221 -13.38 -0.63 -27.24
C GLY A 221 -12.12 -0.10 -26.56
N PHE A 222 -12.07 -0.17 -25.22
CA PHE A 222 -10.90 0.20 -24.43
C PHE A 222 -9.69 -0.70 -24.70
N ARG A 223 -8.49 -0.20 -24.44
CA ARG A 223 -7.25 -0.95 -24.61
C ARG A 223 -7.25 -2.24 -23.80
N THR A 224 -6.91 -3.36 -24.44
CA THR A 224 -6.67 -4.66 -23.78
C THR A 224 -5.19 -5.02 -23.66
N LYS A 225 -4.31 -4.27 -24.36
CA LYS A 225 -2.86 -4.45 -24.31
C LYS A 225 -2.35 -4.03 -22.94
N LYS A 226 -1.45 -4.84 -22.37
CA LYS A 226 -0.74 -4.54 -21.12
C LYS A 226 0.08 -3.25 -21.18
N GLY A 227 0.32 -2.61 -20.03
CA GLY A 227 1.21 -1.47 -19.84
C GLY A 227 0.53 -0.21 -19.30
N LEU A 228 -0.80 -0.14 -19.28
CA LEU A 228 -1.53 1.04 -18.80
C LEU A 228 -1.21 1.35 -17.34
N HIS A 229 -1.03 0.32 -16.51
CA HIS A 229 -0.74 0.45 -15.08
C HIS A 229 0.51 1.33 -14.85
N ARG A 230 1.63 0.92 -15.46
CA ARG A 230 2.91 1.63 -15.39
C ARG A 230 2.87 3.00 -16.08
N GLU A 231 2.18 3.09 -17.22
CA GLU A 231 2.06 4.35 -17.95
C GLU A 231 1.36 5.42 -17.09
N PHE A 232 0.28 5.06 -16.40
CA PHE A 232 -0.47 5.96 -15.55
C PHE A 232 0.26 6.30 -14.24
N GLU A 233 0.65 5.30 -13.46
CA GLU A 233 1.12 5.55 -12.08
C GLU A 233 2.57 6.03 -11.99
N THR A 234 3.38 5.76 -13.01
CA THR A 234 4.82 6.06 -12.99
C THR A 234 5.15 7.10 -14.05
N GLN A 235 4.85 6.83 -15.31
CA GLN A 235 5.33 7.69 -16.40
C GLN A 235 4.55 9.01 -16.46
N LEU A 236 3.22 8.98 -16.33
CA LEU A 236 2.41 10.19 -16.31
C LEU A 236 2.66 11.01 -15.04
N VAL A 237 2.74 10.35 -13.88
CA VAL A 237 3.12 11.01 -12.61
C VAL A 237 4.48 11.72 -12.76
N ALA A 238 5.50 11.05 -13.31
CA ALA A 238 6.80 11.68 -13.53
C ALA A 238 6.76 12.88 -14.48
N ALA A 239 5.83 12.87 -15.44
CA ALA A 239 5.68 13.95 -16.42
C ALA A 239 4.87 15.15 -15.91
N THR A 240 3.96 14.95 -14.95
CA THR A 240 2.89 15.92 -14.65
C THR A 240 2.76 16.31 -13.18
N ALA A 241 3.20 15.45 -12.26
CA ALA A 241 2.96 15.66 -10.85
C ALA A 241 3.76 16.86 -10.31
N SER A 242 3.07 17.70 -9.55
CA SER A 242 3.62 18.90 -8.92
C SER A 242 3.09 18.96 -7.50
N GLU A 243 4.01 18.97 -6.55
CA GLU A 243 3.71 19.05 -5.12
C GLU A 243 2.82 20.27 -4.79
N ASP A 244 3.17 21.45 -5.30
CA ASP A 244 2.40 22.68 -5.11
C ASP A 244 0.94 22.54 -5.60
N LYS A 245 0.75 21.99 -6.81
CA LYS A 245 -0.60 21.76 -7.36
C LYS A 245 -1.40 20.75 -6.54
N ILE A 246 -0.74 19.74 -5.97
CA ILE A 246 -1.39 18.75 -5.11
C ILE A 246 -1.79 19.44 -3.79
N LYS A 247 -0.88 20.19 -3.16
CA LYS A 247 -1.15 20.95 -1.93
C LYS A 247 -2.35 21.89 -2.06
N GLU A 248 -2.50 22.56 -3.20
CA GLU A 248 -3.66 23.41 -3.49
C GLU A 248 -5.01 22.67 -3.48
N ARG A 249 -4.99 21.36 -3.73
CA ARG A 249 -6.19 20.50 -3.79
C ARG A 249 -6.42 19.68 -2.52
N VAL A 250 -5.44 19.62 -1.61
CA VAL A 250 -5.57 18.85 -0.37
C VAL A 250 -6.49 19.60 0.60
N ALA A 251 -7.54 18.90 1.04
CA ALA A 251 -8.43 19.42 2.06
C ALA A 251 -7.69 19.52 3.42
N PRO A 252 -8.04 20.49 4.29
CA PRO A 252 -7.45 20.58 5.62
C PRO A 252 -7.59 19.26 6.40
N ALA A 253 -6.57 18.92 7.17
CA ALA A 253 -6.60 17.77 8.05
C ALA A 253 -7.81 17.85 8.98
N ARG A 254 -8.53 16.73 9.12
CA ARG A 254 -9.70 16.61 9.99
C ARG A 254 -9.55 15.42 10.90
N GLN A 255 -10.10 15.52 12.10
CA GLN A 255 -10.29 14.35 12.94
C GLN A 255 -11.25 13.39 12.24
N TRP A 256 -10.86 12.12 12.23
CA TRP A 256 -11.66 11.04 11.68
C TRP A 256 -12.02 10.06 12.79
N SER A 257 -13.25 9.59 12.76
CA SER A 257 -13.77 8.52 13.60
C SER A 257 -14.63 7.62 12.73
N GLY A 258 -14.47 6.32 12.88
CA GLY A 258 -15.25 5.35 12.11
C GLY A 258 -14.60 3.98 12.16
N ASP A 259 -15.13 3.08 11.35
CA ASP A 259 -14.53 1.79 11.09
C ASP A 259 -13.49 1.92 9.95
N PRO A 260 -12.22 1.55 10.17
CA PRO A 260 -11.17 1.80 9.18
C PRO A 260 -11.25 0.85 7.98
N LEU A 261 -11.90 -0.32 8.13
CA LEU A 261 -12.16 -1.22 7.01
C LEU A 261 -13.21 -0.60 6.08
N ASN A 262 -14.32 -0.10 6.63
CA ASN A 262 -15.33 0.61 5.85
C ASN A 262 -14.76 1.85 5.16
N TRP A 263 -13.92 2.63 5.84
CA TRP A 263 -13.25 3.76 5.22
C TRP A 263 -12.34 3.35 4.05
N GLY A 264 -11.56 2.28 4.21
CA GLY A 264 -10.74 1.73 3.12
C GLY A 264 -11.59 1.22 1.96
N LEU A 265 -12.74 0.60 2.23
CA LEU A 265 -13.68 0.14 1.21
C LEU A 265 -14.34 1.30 0.45
N ASP A 266 -14.73 2.36 1.15
CA ASP A 266 -15.30 3.57 0.53
C ASP A 266 -14.27 4.24 -0.38
N LEU A 267 -13.01 4.33 0.04
CA LEU A 267 -11.92 4.86 -0.79
C LEU A 267 -11.71 4.02 -2.05
N ILE A 268 -11.68 2.69 -1.92
CA ILE A 268 -11.59 1.78 -3.07
C ILE A 268 -12.79 1.93 -4.01
N ALA A 269 -14.00 2.08 -3.47
CA ALA A 269 -15.20 2.28 -4.28
C ALA A 269 -15.15 3.62 -5.04
N GLU A 270 -14.64 4.67 -4.41
CA GLU A 270 -14.41 5.98 -5.03
C GLU A 270 -13.40 5.86 -6.17
N SER A 271 -12.24 5.26 -5.95
CA SER A 271 -11.24 5.04 -7.00
C SER A 271 -11.76 4.14 -8.13
N ASN A 272 -12.55 3.10 -7.81
CA ASN A 272 -13.16 2.24 -8.81
C ASN A 272 -14.12 3.00 -9.72
N SER A 273 -14.86 3.98 -9.18
CA SER A 273 -15.77 4.82 -9.97
C SER A 273 -15.05 5.63 -11.08
N GLN A 274 -13.73 5.79 -10.99
CA GLN A 274 -12.92 6.52 -11.97
C GLN A 274 -12.33 5.63 -13.07
N VAL A 275 -12.46 4.30 -12.99
CA VAL A 275 -11.80 3.35 -13.90
C VAL A 275 -12.22 3.58 -15.35
N GLU A 276 -13.52 3.64 -15.65
CA GLU A 276 -13.98 3.86 -17.03
C GLU A 276 -13.55 5.23 -17.56
N ARG A 277 -13.52 6.27 -16.71
CA ARG A 277 -13.03 7.60 -17.11
C ARG A 277 -11.55 7.57 -17.43
N LEU A 278 -10.73 6.88 -16.63
CA LEU A 278 -9.31 6.69 -16.91
C LEU A 278 -9.10 5.99 -18.26
N TYR A 279 -9.83 4.91 -18.53
CA TYR A 279 -9.77 4.21 -19.82
C TYR A 279 -10.25 5.07 -21.00
N GLN A 280 -11.23 5.95 -20.77
CA GLN A 280 -11.67 6.90 -21.78
C GLN A 280 -10.58 7.94 -22.09
N LEU A 281 -9.94 8.51 -21.06
CA LEU A 281 -8.79 9.42 -21.22
C LEU A 281 -7.60 8.74 -21.94
N GLU A 282 -7.35 7.46 -21.64
CA GLU A 282 -6.32 6.69 -22.35
C GLU A 282 -6.63 6.57 -23.84
N LYS A 283 -7.87 6.20 -24.15
CA LYS A 283 -8.34 6.01 -25.51
C LYS A 283 -8.32 7.30 -26.32
N ASP A 284 -8.65 8.43 -25.69
CA ASP A 284 -8.63 9.76 -26.30
C ASP A 284 -7.20 10.33 -26.41
N GLY A 285 -6.23 9.71 -25.73
CA GLY A 285 -4.81 10.06 -25.77
C GLY A 285 -4.39 11.11 -24.74
N ASP A 286 -5.30 11.50 -23.85
CA ASP A 286 -5.12 12.59 -22.88
C ASP A 286 -4.08 12.28 -21.80
N ILE A 287 -3.94 11.00 -21.44
CA ILE A 287 -2.97 10.54 -20.43
C ILE A 287 -1.72 9.90 -21.03
N ASN A 288 -1.37 10.26 -22.27
CA ASN A 288 -0.11 9.83 -22.88
C ASN A 288 1.09 10.46 -22.14
N PRO A 289 1.98 9.67 -21.50
CA PRO A 289 3.05 10.24 -20.68
C PRO A 289 4.04 11.14 -21.42
N ARG A 290 4.12 11.06 -22.74
CA ARG A 290 5.00 11.93 -23.55
C ARG A 290 4.37 13.28 -23.86
N HIS A 291 3.05 13.30 -24.00
CA HIS A 291 2.27 14.45 -24.44
C HIS A 291 0.89 14.44 -23.78
N PRO A 292 0.81 14.60 -22.44
CA PRO A 292 -0.47 14.63 -21.75
C PRO A 292 -1.23 15.91 -22.11
N SER A 293 -2.56 15.83 -22.18
CA SER A 293 -3.42 16.99 -22.41
C SER A 293 -3.78 17.68 -21.09
N ASP A 294 -4.34 18.88 -21.16
CA ASP A 294 -4.89 19.58 -19.99
C ASP A 294 -6.10 18.84 -19.38
N GLU A 295 -6.82 18.01 -20.15
CA GLU A 295 -7.92 17.20 -19.64
C GLU A 295 -7.43 15.98 -18.85
N GLY A 296 -6.22 15.49 -19.18
CA GLY A 296 -5.57 14.37 -18.51
C GLY A 296 -4.80 14.72 -17.22
N VAL A 297 -4.62 16.01 -16.90
CA VAL A 297 -3.78 16.52 -15.78
C VAL A 297 -4.60 17.38 -14.81
#